data_AF-A0A9X3H703-F1
#
_entry.id   AF-A0A9X3H703-F1
#
_cell.length_a   1.000
_cell.length_b   1.000
_cell.length_c   1.000
_cell.angle_alpha   90.00
_cell.angle_beta   90.00
_cell.angle_gamma   90.00
#
_symmetry.space_group_name_H-M   'P 1'
#
loop_
_entity.id
_entity.type
_entity.pdbx_description
1 polymer ?
#
loop_
_entity_poly.entity_id
_entity_poly.type
_entity_poly.pdbx_seq_one_letter_code
_entity_poly.pdbx_strand_id
1 'polypeptide(L)'
;MSFLDFLLILVYLPLCLGVGKYFQNKHPHNPIYQKWFMKGLLFKLLACIAFCLVYTFYYDYGGDTRAYFQEALIHIKALSNGPQVFYEVMTRQYENVSATTLDLLFQTSFHSTTEYYTVNLGTPFILMGMGSYFSGSMLIGLFNYWGLWHFFLLFQRKFPALEKQMAFSVLFIPSVLFWGSGFNKDTFILCFVGLFLFYSDKLFSWKIFNIKAILIILITGYLIFSIKAYVLVSLIPAVLIWRTLYLRDRINVWWLRSAVLPIIGGISILAVTYSLNFLSQYTEKYSVENFVDSAQSMQGWHYVEGRNTSGDNGRGSSYTLGSYEETTTGLLKVFPAAVNVTFFRPYFWEVKNTAMLAQAIESFLFLFFTVATILKVGIFRTYSFITNDSFLLMCVIFSIFFGFAVGFSSYNFGALSRYKIQCVPFFVASLFILRYKHKELKKGFVEKEIEARIRQNNQLIPGFNY
;
A
#
# COMPACT_ATOMS: atom_id res chain seq x y z
N MET A 1 -19.42 20.49 8.83
CA MET A 1 -20.06 19.25 9.31
C MET A 1 -21.46 19.60 9.76
N SER A 2 -22.47 18.91 9.25
CA SER A 2 -23.86 19.12 9.62
C SER A 2 -24.24 18.33 10.88
N PHE A 3 -25.33 18.68 11.54
CA PHE A 3 -25.90 17.88 12.63
C PHE A 3 -26.28 16.46 12.15
N LEU A 4 -26.74 16.34 10.89
CA LEU A 4 -27.01 15.05 10.26
C LEU A 4 -25.75 14.19 10.16
N ASP A 5 -24.61 14.75 9.78
CA ASP A 5 -23.33 14.01 9.72
C ASP A 5 -22.98 13.42 11.09
N PHE A 6 -23.21 14.18 12.18
CA PHE A 6 -22.96 13.70 13.54
C PHE A 6 -23.85 12.52 13.92
N LEU A 7 -25.16 12.63 13.66
CA LEU A 7 -26.10 11.53 13.88
C LEU A 7 -25.74 10.30 13.05
N LEU A 8 -25.36 10.49 11.79
CA LEU A 8 -24.96 9.39 10.91
C LEU A 8 -23.67 8.71 11.40
N ILE A 9 -22.71 9.44 11.97
CA ILE A 9 -21.53 8.81 12.61
C ILE A 9 -21.96 7.90 13.77
N LEU A 10 -22.88 8.36 14.62
CA LEU A 10 -23.39 7.58 15.76
C LEU A 10 -24.13 6.31 15.33
N VAL A 11 -24.75 6.31 14.15
CA VAL A 11 -25.46 5.13 13.59
C VAL A 11 -24.50 4.21 12.83
N TYR A 12 -23.68 4.75 11.94
CA TYR A 12 -22.84 3.95 11.05
C TYR A 12 -21.62 3.34 11.76
N LEU A 13 -21.13 3.94 12.86
CA LEU A 13 -20.00 3.38 13.60
C LEU A 13 -20.36 2.03 14.24
N PRO A 14 -21.44 1.92 15.05
CA PRO A 14 -21.93 0.64 15.53
C PRO A 14 -22.30 -0.34 14.41
N LEU A 15 -22.90 0.14 13.32
CA LEU A 15 -23.27 -0.71 12.17
C LEU A 15 -22.03 -1.38 11.55
N CYS A 16 -21.00 -0.60 11.22
CA CYS A 16 -19.75 -1.13 10.67
C CYS A 16 -19.06 -2.09 11.65
N LEU A 17 -19.05 -1.78 12.95
CA LEU A 17 -18.53 -2.68 13.99
C LEU A 17 -19.36 -3.96 14.12
N GLY A 18 -20.68 -3.89 13.95
CA GLY A 18 -21.59 -5.04 13.95
C GLY A 18 -21.30 -5.99 12.78
N VAL A 19 -21.10 -5.44 11.57
CA VAL A 19 -20.64 -6.22 10.40
C VAL A 19 -19.29 -6.87 10.70
N GLY A 20 -18.37 -6.13 11.32
CA GLY A 20 -17.08 -6.67 11.73
C GLY A 20 -17.22 -7.83 12.73
N LYS A 21 -18.10 -7.68 13.72
CA LYS A 21 -18.35 -8.69 14.74
C LYS A 21 -18.97 -9.95 14.13
N TYR A 22 -19.86 -9.80 13.15
CA TYR A 22 -20.40 -10.91 12.38
C TYR A 22 -19.30 -11.73 11.69
N PHE A 23 -18.33 -11.07 11.04
CA PHE A 23 -17.19 -11.77 10.43
C PHE A 23 -16.27 -12.42 11.46
N GLN A 24 -16.02 -11.77 12.60
CA GLN A 24 -15.27 -12.38 13.71
C GLN A 24 -15.98 -13.65 14.23
N ASN A 25 -17.30 -13.59 14.43
CA ASN A 25 -18.08 -14.70 14.96
C ASN A 25 -18.19 -15.87 13.98
N LYS A 26 -18.09 -15.64 12.67
CA LYS A 26 -17.95 -16.72 11.69
C LYS A 26 -16.68 -17.55 11.86
N HIS A 27 -15.68 -17.05 12.60
CA HIS A 27 -14.38 -17.72 12.78
C HIS A 27 -14.07 -17.90 14.27
N PRO A 28 -14.91 -18.64 15.02
CA PRO A 28 -14.82 -18.71 16.48
C PRO A 28 -13.53 -19.37 16.96
N HIS A 29 -13.05 -20.38 16.23
CA HIS A 29 -11.84 -21.14 16.59
C HIS A 29 -10.54 -20.53 16.07
N ASN A 30 -10.59 -19.41 15.32
CA ASN A 30 -9.39 -18.78 14.80
C ASN A 30 -8.88 -17.69 15.77
N PRO A 31 -7.78 -17.92 16.51
CA PRO A 31 -7.30 -17.00 17.53
C PRO A 31 -6.88 -15.65 16.94
N ILE A 32 -6.42 -15.62 15.69
CA ILE A 32 -6.00 -14.40 15.01
C ILE A 32 -7.21 -13.48 14.76
N TYR A 33 -8.33 -14.05 14.30
CA TYR A 33 -9.59 -13.31 14.10
C TYR A 33 -10.14 -12.77 15.42
N GLN A 34 -10.16 -13.61 16.46
CA GLN A 34 -10.67 -13.19 17.77
C GLN A 34 -9.84 -12.06 18.39
N LYS A 35 -8.52 -12.08 18.18
CA LYS A 35 -7.61 -11.13 18.79
C LYS A 35 -7.46 -9.81 18.04
N TRP A 36 -7.35 -9.84 16.71
CA TRP A 36 -6.94 -8.67 15.92
C TRP A 36 -8.03 -8.08 15.04
N PHE A 37 -9.02 -8.87 14.59
CA PHE A 37 -9.97 -8.41 13.57
C PHE A 37 -10.75 -7.16 14.02
N MET A 38 -11.36 -7.20 15.20
CA MET A 38 -12.12 -6.06 15.72
C MET A 38 -11.24 -4.89 16.12
N LYS A 39 -10.02 -5.15 16.61
CA LYS A 39 -9.07 -4.09 16.98
C LYS A 39 -8.64 -3.30 15.75
N GLY A 40 -8.19 -4.00 14.70
CA GLY A 40 -7.81 -3.35 13.45
C GLY A 40 -8.98 -2.58 12.82
N LEU A 41 -10.19 -3.15 12.83
CA LEU A 41 -11.36 -2.49 12.28
C LEU A 41 -11.72 -1.21 13.04
N LEU A 42 -11.70 -1.26 14.37
CA LEU A 42 -11.99 -0.09 15.21
C LEU A 42 -11.00 1.04 14.91
N PHE A 43 -9.69 0.75 14.93
CA PHE A 43 -8.67 1.75 14.60
C PHE A 43 -8.84 2.28 13.17
N LYS A 44 -9.24 1.42 12.22
CA LYS A 44 -9.51 1.83 10.85
C LYS A 44 -10.67 2.81 10.74
N LEU A 45 -11.78 2.54 11.42
CA LEU A 45 -12.96 3.41 11.42
C LEU A 45 -12.69 4.74 12.14
N LEU A 46 -11.97 4.70 13.27
CA LEU A 46 -11.53 5.91 13.96
C LEU A 46 -10.60 6.75 13.08
N ALA A 47 -9.69 6.11 12.34
CA ALA A 47 -8.84 6.81 11.37
C ALA A 47 -9.65 7.41 10.21
N CYS A 48 -10.75 6.77 9.77
CA CYS A 48 -11.66 7.35 8.77
C CYS A 48 -12.35 8.61 9.31
N ILE A 49 -12.85 8.57 10.54
CA ILE A 49 -13.46 9.75 11.18
C ILE A 49 -12.42 10.87 11.31
N ALA A 50 -11.24 10.56 11.83
CA ALA A 50 -10.15 11.53 11.97
C ALA A 50 -9.75 12.14 10.61
N PHE A 51 -9.64 11.32 9.56
CA PHE A 51 -9.38 11.78 8.20
C PHE A 51 -10.45 12.76 7.72
N CYS A 52 -11.73 12.41 7.86
CA CYS A 52 -12.83 13.28 7.44
C CYS A 52 -12.87 14.58 8.25
N LEU A 53 -12.57 14.55 9.55
CA LEU A 53 -12.48 15.74 10.40
C LEU A 53 -11.37 16.68 9.94
N VAL A 54 -10.17 16.16 9.67
CA VAL A 54 -9.04 16.96 9.17
C VAL A 54 -9.41 17.62 7.81
N TYR A 55 -9.98 16.86 6.88
CA TYR A 55 -10.43 17.41 5.59
C TYR A 55 -11.68 18.30 5.65
N THR A 56 -12.30 18.41 6.82
CA THR A 56 -13.47 19.30 7.02
C THR A 56 -13.10 20.56 7.77
N PHE A 57 -12.14 20.50 8.69
CA PHE A 57 -11.85 21.59 9.63
C PHE A 57 -10.42 22.15 9.54
N TYR A 58 -9.49 21.42 8.92
CA TYR A 58 -8.09 21.85 8.81
C TYR A 58 -7.73 22.24 7.36
N TYR A 59 -8.30 21.57 6.36
CA TYR A 59 -8.09 21.90 4.95
C TYR A 59 -9.25 22.73 4.40
N ASP A 60 -9.18 24.05 4.58
CA ASP A 60 -10.26 25.01 4.21
C ASP A 60 -10.51 25.10 2.69
N TYR A 61 -9.48 24.86 1.88
CA TYR A 61 -9.56 24.90 0.41
C TYR A 61 -10.19 23.64 -0.20
N GLY A 62 -10.61 22.67 0.63
CA GLY A 62 -11.05 21.36 0.17
C GLY A 62 -9.87 20.48 -0.26
N GLY A 63 -10.13 19.43 -1.03
CA GLY A 63 -9.09 18.53 -1.53
C GLY A 63 -9.72 17.42 -2.36
N ASP A 64 -8.89 16.60 -3.02
CA ASP A 64 -9.37 15.56 -3.94
C ASP A 64 -10.53 14.74 -3.37
N THR A 65 -10.46 14.39 -2.07
CA THR A 65 -11.48 13.61 -1.38
C THR A 65 -12.85 14.30 -1.30
N ARG A 66 -12.88 15.62 -1.12
CA ARG A 66 -14.10 16.42 -1.09
C ARG A 66 -14.66 16.61 -2.49
N ALA A 67 -13.79 16.79 -3.48
CA ALA A 67 -14.19 16.84 -4.89
C ALA A 67 -14.79 15.50 -5.35
N TYR A 68 -14.16 14.36 -5.03
CA TYR A 68 -14.73 13.04 -5.32
C TYR A 68 -16.11 12.85 -4.68
N PHE A 69 -16.27 13.33 -3.45
CA PHE A 69 -17.55 13.29 -2.75
C PHE A 69 -18.61 14.15 -3.44
N GLN A 70 -18.27 15.38 -3.85
CA GLN A 70 -19.19 16.26 -4.58
C GLN A 70 -19.62 15.64 -5.90
N GLU A 71 -18.70 15.05 -6.66
CA GLU A 71 -19.07 14.34 -7.90
C GLU A 71 -19.92 13.10 -7.64
N ALA A 72 -19.64 12.35 -6.58
CA ALA A 72 -20.50 11.23 -6.19
C ALA A 72 -21.93 11.69 -5.87
N LEU A 73 -22.12 12.89 -5.31
CA LEU A 73 -23.45 13.47 -5.12
C LEU A 73 -24.14 13.83 -6.44
N ILE A 74 -23.39 14.30 -7.44
CA ILE A 74 -23.91 14.53 -8.80
C ILE A 74 -24.38 13.20 -9.40
N HIS A 75 -23.61 12.12 -9.24
CA HIS A 75 -24.03 10.79 -9.70
C HIS A 75 -25.29 10.33 -8.97
N ILE A 76 -25.39 10.56 -7.66
CA ILE A 76 -26.60 10.22 -6.89
C ILE A 76 -27.82 11.05 -7.36
N LYS A 77 -27.62 12.33 -7.68
CA LYS A 77 -28.67 13.18 -8.26
C LYS A 77 -29.10 12.68 -9.64
N ALA A 78 -28.17 12.18 -10.46
CA ALA A 78 -28.46 11.54 -11.74
C ALA A 78 -29.39 10.33 -11.58
N LEU A 79 -29.20 9.53 -10.52
CA LEU A 79 -30.07 8.39 -10.19
C LEU A 79 -31.52 8.83 -9.91
N SER A 80 -31.73 9.97 -9.27
CA SER A 80 -33.06 10.54 -9.05
C SER A 80 -33.76 10.95 -10.35
N ASN A 81 -33.00 11.23 -11.42
CA ASN A 81 -33.52 11.57 -12.75
C ASN A 81 -33.74 10.32 -13.64
N GLY A 82 -33.37 9.13 -13.17
CA GLY A 82 -33.64 7.86 -13.82
C GLY A 82 -32.38 6.98 -14.00
N PRO A 83 -32.53 5.64 -14.09
CA PRO A 83 -31.40 4.72 -14.24
C PRO A 83 -30.56 4.96 -15.50
N GLN A 84 -31.20 5.42 -16.58
CA GLN A 84 -30.52 5.73 -17.84
C GLN A 84 -29.59 6.95 -17.68
N VAL A 85 -30.10 8.04 -17.09
CA VAL A 85 -29.32 9.25 -16.81
C VAL A 85 -28.16 8.93 -15.87
N PHE A 86 -28.38 8.09 -14.87
CA PHE A 86 -27.32 7.59 -13.99
C PHE A 86 -26.23 6.84 -14.76
N TYR A 87 -26.60 5.92 -15.65
CA TYR A 87 -25.65 5.15 -16.44
C TYR A 87 -24.84 6.06 -17.39
N GLU A 88 -25.50 6.98 -18.08
CA GLU A 88 -24.86 7.96 -18.97
C GLU A 88 -23.88 8.86 -18.19
N VAL A 89 -24.28 9.34 -17.01
CA VAL A 89 -23.44 10.14 -16.10
C VAL A 89 -22.31 9.31 -15.50
N MET A 90 -22.46 8.00 -15.29
CA MET A 90 -21.45 7.04 -14.78
C MET A 90 -20.52 6.47 -15.86
N THR A 91 -20.83 6.65 -17.14
CA THR A 91 -19.98 6.25 -18.27
C THR A 91 -19.41 7.44 -19.06
N ARG A 92 -19.76 8.68 -18.70
CA ARG A 92 -19.43 9.92 -19.41
C ARG A 92 -19.83 9.90 -20.88
N GLN A 93 -21.06 9.51 -21.16
CA GLN A 93 -21.61 9.60 -22.50
C GLN A 93 -21.99 11.06 -22.80
N TYR A 94 -21.30 11.68 -23.76
CA TYR A 94 -21.60 13.05 -24.21
C TYR A 94 -22.43 13.08 -25.50
N GLU A 95 -22.45 11.98 -26.25
CA GLU A 95 -23.17 11.87 -27.52
C GLU A 95 -24.54 11.23 -27.33
N ASN A 96 -25.56 11.77 -28.00
CA ASN A 96 -26.94 11.24 -28.01
C ASN A 96 -27.58 11.09 -26.61
N VAL A 97 -27.20 11.93 -25.66
CA VAL A 97 -27.75 11.91 -24.29
C VAL A 97 -28.78 13.01 -24.06
N SER A 98 -29.59 12.84 -23.01
CA SER A 98 -30.62 13.82 -22.64
C SER A 98 -30.00 15.17 -22.22
N ALA A 99 -30.74 16.28 -22.37
CA ALA A 99 -30.31 17.60 -21.89
C ALA A 99 -29.99 17.60 -20.38
N THR A 100 -30.75 16.83 -19.60
CA THR A 100 -30.54 16.64 -18.16
C THR A 100 -29.20 15.95 -17.86
N THR A 101 -28.82 14.95 -18.67
CA THR A 101 -27.53 14.27 -18.56
C THR A 101 -26.38 15.25 -18.83
N LEU A 102 -26.49 16.06 -19.89
CA LEU A 102 -25.47 17.05 -20.23
C LEU A 102 -25.28 18.09 -19.14
N ASP A 103 -26.37 18.63 -18.57
CA ASP A 103 -26.31 19.60 -17.47
C ASP A 103 -25.56 19.03 -16.25
N LEU A 104 -25.83 17.77 -15.89
CA LEU A 104 -25.12 17.11 -14.79
C LEU A 104 -23.65 16.84 -15.11
N LEU A 105 -23.32 16.47 -16.35
CA LEU A 105 -21.93 16.26 -16.78
C LEU A 105 -21.14 17.57 -16.74
N PHE A 106 -21.73 18.71 -17.10
CA PHE A 106 -21.08 20.02 -17.00
C PHE A 106 -20.82 20.47 -15.56
N GLN A 107 -21.52 19.89 -14.57
CA GLN A 107 -21.26 20.14 -13.15
C GLN A 107 -20.08 19.30 -12.59
N THR A 108 -19.60 18.29 -13.34
CA THR A 108 -18.44 17.50 -12.93
C THR A 108 -17.14 18.26 -13.15
N SER A 109 -16.18 18.10 -12.24
CA SER A 109 -14.92 18.85 -12.20
C SER A 109 -13.72 18.06 -12.75
N PHE A 110 -13.80 16.72 -12.75
CA PHE A 110 -12.72 15.85 -13.18
C PHE A 110 -12.84 15.44 -14.65
N HIS A 111 -11.84 15.82 -15.44
CA HIS A 111 -11.74 15.44 -16.85
C HIS A 111 -10.93 14.16 -17.08
N SER A 112 -10.08 13.75 -16.14
CA SER A 112 -9.25 12.55 -16.28
C SER A 112 -10.01 11.27 -15.88
N THR A 113 -9.70 10.18 -16.60
CA THR A 113 -10.35 8.87 -16.45
C THR A 113 -10.08 8.23 -15.08
N THR A 114 -8.92 8.49 -14.46
CA THR A 114 -8.54 7.82 -13.20
C THR A 114 -9.33 8.33 -11.97
N GLU A 115 -9.59 9.63 -11.91
CA GLU A 115 -10.45 10.29 -10.92
C GLU A 115 -11.85 9.74 -11.04
N TYR A 116 -12.33 9.64 -12.28
CA TYR A 116 -13.66 9.17 -12.56
C TYR A 116 -13.91 7.70 -12.17
N TYR A 117 -12.95 6.80 -12.42
CA TYR A 117 -13.02 5.43 -11.88
C TYR A 117 -13.11 5.41 -10.35
N THR A 118 -12.43 6.35 -9.68
CA THR A 118 -12.45 6.45 -8.22
C THR A 118 -13.81 6.93 -7.74
N VAL A 119 -14.38 7.94 -8.40
CA VAL A 119 -15.73 8.44 -8.11
C VAL A 119 -16.74 7.30 -8.28
N ASN A 120 -16.72 6.60 -9.41
CA ASN A 120 -17.60 5.47 -9.69
C ASN A 120 -17.53 4.36 -8.64
N LEU A 121 -16.32 4.03 -8.16
CA LEU A 121 -16.16 3.03 -7.08
C LEU A 121 -16.70 3.52 -5.74
N GLY A 122 -16.60 4.82 -5.45
CA GLY A 122 -17.06 5.40 -4.19
C GLY A 122 -18.54 5.72 -4.14
N THR A 123 -19.16 6.08 -5.27
CA THR A 123 -20.57 6.49 -5.36
C THR A 123 -21.54 5.52 -4.67
N PRO A 124 -21.44 4.17 -4.86
CA PRO A 124 -22.30 3.24 -4.15
C PRO A 124 -22.19 3.35 -2.62
N PHE A 125 -21.00 3.59 -2.09
CA PHE A 125 -20.79 3.76 -0.65
C PHE A 125 -21.33 5.10 -0.15
N ILE A 126 -21.20 6.17 -0.92
CA ILE A 126 -21.80 7.47 -0.57
C ILE A 126 -23.33 7.37 -0.58
N LEU A 127 -23.91 6.67 -1.57
CA LEU A 127 -25.35 6.41 -1.65
C LEU A 127 -25.83 5.62 -0.43
N MET A 128 -25.17 4.50 -0.11
CA MET A 128 -25.45 3.70 1.09
C MET A 128 -25.22 4.48 2.39
N GLY A 129 -24.36 5.50 2.36
CA GLY A 129 -24.11 6.43 3.46
C GLY A 129 -25.12 7.59 3.53
N MET A 130 -26.24 7.54 2.80
CA MET A 130 -27.26 8.58 2.75
C MET A 130 -26.72 9.94 2.27
N GLY A 131 -25.74 9.92 1.36
CA GLY A 131 -25.15 11.15 0.81
C GLY A 131 -24.27 11.91 1.79
N SER A 132 -23.89 11.34 2.93
CA SER A 132 -22.96 11.98 3.87
C SER A 132 -21.51 11.56 3.61
N TYR A 133 -20.60 12.54 3.74
CA TYR A 133 -19.17 12.34 3.54
C TYR A 133 -18.56 11.40 4.59
N PHE A 134 -19.03 11.49 5.84
CA PHE A 134 -18.48 10.71 6.97
C PHE A 134 -18.94 9.25 6.92
N SER A 135 -20.25 9.02 6.86
CA SER A 135 -20.83 7.66 6.75
C SER A 135 -20.34 6.92 5.50
N GLY A 136 -20.34 7.59 4.34
CA GLY A 136 -19.80 7.02 3.10
C GLY A 136 -18.31 6.65 3.22
N SER A 137 -17.50 7.54 3.81
CA SER A 137 -16.08 7.27 4.08
C SER A 137 -15.87 6.11 5.06
N MET A 138 -16.75 5.92 6.04
CA MET A 138 -16.68 4.78 6.97
C MET A 138 -17.03 3.46 6.29
N LEU A 139 -18.01 3.45 5.38
CA LEU A 139 -18.32 2.27 4.57
C LEU A 139 -17.16 1.91 3.63
N ILE A 140 -16.53 2.91 3.00
CA ILE A 140 -15.30 2.73 2.23
C ILE A 140 -14.18 2.19 3.15
N GLY A 141 -14.08 2.70 4.37
CA GLY A 141 -13.13 2.23 5.39
C GLY A 141 -13.33 0.76 5.75
N LEU A 142 -14.59 0.33 5.93
CA LEU A 142 -14.95 -1.07 6.17
C LEU A 142 -14.57 -1.96 4.97
N PHE A 143 -14.85 -1.52 3.74
CA PHE A 143 -14.46 -2.22 2.53
C PHE A 143 -12.93 -2.34 2.41
N ASN A 144 -12.19 -1.24 2.63
CA ASN A 144 -10.73 -1.25 2.60
C ASN A 144 -10.14 -2.17 3.68
N TYR A 145 -10.76 -2.19 4.88
CA TYR A 145 -10.31 -3.06 5.95
C TYR A 145 -10.31 -4.55 5.55
N TRP A 146 -11.22 -4.96 4.66
CA TRP A 146 -11.22 -6.32 4.14
C TRP A 146 -9.91 -6.67 3.42
N GLY A 147 -9.41 -5.80 2.54
CA GLY A 147 -8.14 -6.00 1.86
C GLY A 147 -6.94 -5.94 2.79
N LEU A 148 -6.92 -4.96 3.72
CA LEU A 148 -5.89 -4.87 4.76
C LEU A 148 -5.84 -6.12 5.65
N TRP A 149 -7.00 -6.69 5.97
CA TRP A 149 -7.07 -7.91 6.75
C TRP A 149 -6.46 -9.11 6.00
N HIS A 150 -6.75 -9.26 4.70
CA HIS A 150 -6.12 -10.30 3.88
C HIS A 150 -4.61 -10.10 3.75
N PHE A 151 -4.18 -8.84 3.67
CA PHE A 151 -2.78 -8.49 3.68
C PHE A 151 -2.08 -8.90 4.99
N PHE A 152 -2.71 -8.61 6.13
CA PHE A 152 -2.22 -9.07 7.43
C PHE A 152 -2.19 -10.60 7.55
N LEU A 153 -3.24 -11.30 7.10
CA LEU A 153 -3.28 -12.76 7.11
C LEU A 153 -2.16 -13.37 6.27
N LEU A 154 -1.79 -12.75 5.14
CA LEU A 154 -0.64 -13.19 4.35
C LEU A 154 0.65 -13.14 5.17
N PHE A 155 0.91 -11.99 5.78
CA PHE A 155 2.11 -11.75 6.60
C PHE A 155 2.16 -12.72 7.77
N GLN A 156 1.04 -12.90 8.46
CA GLN A 156 0.94 -13.82 9.59
C GLN A 156 1.11 -15.29 9.17
N ARG A 157 0.68 -15.68 7.97
CA ARG A 157 0.91 -17.05 7.48
C ARG A 157 2.37 -17.30 7.13
N LYS A 158 3.10 -16.28 6.67
CA LYS A 158 4.52 -16.39 6.31
C LYS A 158 5.42 -16.33 7.54
N PHE A 159 5.06 -15.54 8.56
CA PHE A 159 5.80 -15.43 9.82
C PHE A 159 4.88 -15.55 11.05
N PRO A 160 4.39 -16.75 11.40
CA PRO A 160 3.44 -16.93 12.51
C PRO A 160 3.96 -16.44 13.87
N ALA A 161 5.28 -16.54 14.10
CA ALA A 161 5.94 -16.10 15.33
C ALA A 161 5.97 -14.56 15.50
N LEU A 162 5.69 -13.81 14.43
CA LEU A 162 5.72 -12.34 14.39
C LEU A 162 4.34 -11.71 14.41
N GLU A 163 3.34 -12.37 14.99
CA GLU A 163 1.94 -11.95 14.99
C GLU A 163 1.73 -10.46 15.32
N LYS A 164 2.30 -9.98 16.43
CA LYS A 164 2.15 -8.57 16.85
C LYS A 164 2.80 -7.61 15.88
N GLN A 165 3.97 -7.98 15.35
CA GLN A 165 4.77 -7.18 14.43
C GLN A 165 4.10 -7.10 13.06
N MET A 166 3.55 -8.20 12.57
CA MET A 166 2.79 -8.24 11.31
C MET A 166 1.49 -7.44 11.43
N ALA A 167 0.79 -7.54 12.57
CA ALA A 167 -0.38 -6.73 12.85
C ALA A 167 -0.03 -5.23 12.87
N PHE A 168 1.06 -4.85 13.55
CA PHE A 168 1.52 -3.46 13.57
C PHE A 168 1.85 -2.95 12.17
N SER A 169 2.62 -3.72 11.39
CA SER A 169 3.10 -3.30 10.07
C SER A 169 1.98 -3.04 9.06
N VAL A 170 0.84 -3.72 9.19
CA VAL A 170 -0.27 -3.61 8.21
C VAL A 170 -1.44 -2.80 8.76
N LEU A 171 -1.79 -2.99 10.04
CA LEU A 171 -3.05 -2.48 10.61
C LEU A 171 -2.87 -1.21 11.45
N PHE A 172 -1.68 -0.94 11.98
CA PHE A 172 -1.51 0.08 13.03
C PHE A 172 -0.43 1.14 12.74
N ILE A 173 0.16 1.15 11.53
CA ILE A 173 1.06 2.24 11.14
C ILE A 173 0.22 3.53 10.97
N PRO A 174 0.58 4.65 11.65
CA PRO A 174 -0.21 5.88 11.63
C PRO A 174 -0.47 6.43 10.22
N SER A 175 0.55 6.55 9.36
CA SER A 175 0.37 7.05 7.99
C SER A 175 -0.54 6.14 7.16
N VAL A 176 -0.37 4.83 7.24
CA VAL A 176 -1.18 3.85 6.53
C VAL A 176 -2.64 3.88 7.00
N LEU A 177 -2.86 4.03 8.31
CA LEU A 177 -4.19 4.20 8.88
C LEU A 177 -4.85 5.49 8.40
N PHE A 178 -4.17 6.62 8.50
CA PHE A 178 -4.73 7.93 8.17
C PHE A 178 -4.94 8.10 6.66
N TRP A 179 -3.88 8.01 5.85
CA TRP A 179 -3.94 8.27 4.41
C TRP A 179 -4.57 7.15 3.60
N GLY A 180 -4.63 5.94 4.15
CA GLY A 180 -5.38 4.84 3.57
C GLY A 180 -6.86 4.89 3.91
N SER A 181 -7.36 5.95 4.55
CA SER A 181 -8.76 6.12 4.96
C SER A 181 -9.46 7.21 4.16
N GLY A 182 -10.80 7.25 4.29
CA GLY A 182 -11.64 8.21 3.58
C GLY A 182 -11.79 7.90 2.08
N PHE A 183 -12.58 8.74 1.42
CA PHE A 183 -12.84 8.62 0.00
C PHE A 183 -11.64 9.12 -0.83
N ASN A 184 -10.68 8.24 -1.11
CA ASN A 184 -9.45 8.55 -1.83
C ASN A 184 -8.97 7.35 -2.66
N LYS A 185 -8.22 7.63 -3.74
CA LYS A 185 -7.56 6.62 -4.59
C LYS A 185 -6.72 5.64 -3.79
N ASP A 186 -5.89 6.14 -2.88
CA ASP A 186 -4.95 5.32 -2.10
C ASP A 186 -5.64 4.33 -1.18
N THR A 187 -6.83 4.66 -0.68
CA THR A 187 -7.69 3.79 0.14
C THR A 187 -8.10 2.53 -0.63
N PHE A 188 -8.56 2.68 -1.87
CA PHE A 188 -8.96 1.55 -2.71
C PHE A 188 -7.76 0.73 -3.17
N ILE A 189 -6.68 1.39 -3.58
CA ILE A 189 -5.46 0.70 -4.03
C ILE A 189 -4.87 -0.16 -2.91
N LEU A 190 -4.83 0.34 -1.68
CA LEU A 190 -4.32 -0.43 -0.54
C LEU A 190 -5.14 -1.70 -0.28
N CYS A 191 -6.46 -1.62 -0.42
CA CYS A 191 -7.36 -2.78 -0.37
C CYS A 191 -7.01 -3.80 -1.45
N PHE A 192 -6.93 -3.33 -2.70
CA PHE A 192 -6.69 -4.19 -3.85
C PHE A 192 -5.30 -4.83 -3.84
N VAL A 193 -4.26 -4.12 -3.40
CA VAL A 193 -2.91 -4.68 -3.20
C VAL A 193 -2.96 -5.82 -2.17
N GLY A 194 -3.65 -5.61 -1.05
CA GLY A 194 -3.80 -6.63 -0.02
C GLY A 194 -4.50 -7.90 -0.51
N LEU A 195 -5.60 -7.74 -1.26
CA LEU A 195 -6.33 -8.85 -1.88
C LEU A 195 -5.50 -9.53 -2.98
N PHE A 196 -4.85 -8.75 -3.85
CA PHE A 196 -4.02 -9.25 -4.95
C PHE A 196 -2.91 -10.18 -4.42
N LEU A 197 -2.19 -9.76 -3.39
CA LEU A 197 -1.13 -10.57 -2.75
C LEU A 197 -1.69 -11.77 -2.01
N PHE A 198 -2.78 -11.53 -1.27
CA PHE A 198 -3.76 -12.50 -0.76
C PHE A 198 -3.88 -13.74 -1.62
N TYR A 199 -4.57 -13.50 -2.72
CA TYR A 199 -5.05 -14.54 -3.60
C TYR A 199 -3.95 -15.06 -4.53
N SER A 200 -2.94 -14.24 -4.85
CA SER A 200 -1.71 -14.72 -5.50
C SER A 200 -1.06 -15.80 -4.64
N ASP A 201 -0.89 -15.56 -3.35
CA ASP A 201 -0.27 -16.54 -2.47
C ASP A 201 -1.10 -17.79 -2.24
N LYS A 202 -2.42 -17.64 -2.20
CA LYS A 202 -3.37 -18.76 -2.16
C LYS A 202 -3.28 -19.64 -3.41
N LEU A 203 -3.25 -19.04 -4.60
CA LEU A 203 -3.22 -19.75 -5.88
C LEU A 203 -2.00 -20.66 -6.00
N PHE A 204 -0.81 -20.16 -5.65
CA PHE A 204 0.45 -20.92 -5.81
C PHE A 204 0.80 -21.80 -4.61
N SER A 205 0.37 -21.47 -3.39
CA SER A 205 0.82 -22.17 -2.19
C SER A 205 -0.15 -23.25 -1.70
N TRP A 206 -1.45 -23.14 -1.98
CA TRP A 206 -2.47 -23.99 -1.33
C TRP A 206 -2.77 -25.29 -2.08
N LYS A 207 -2.00 -25.62 -3.13
CA LYS A 207 -2.08 -26.86 -3.93
C LYS A 207 -3.47 -27.17 -4.55
N ILE A 208 -4.43 -26.26 -4.45
CA ILE A 208 -5.79 -26.41 -4.97
C ILE A 208 -6.05 -25.28 -5.94
N PHE A 209 -6.35 -25.64 -7.20
CA PHE A 209 -6.74 -24.67 -8.20
C PHE A 209 -8.03 -23.96 -7.77
N ASN A 210 -8.00 -22.63 -7.74
CA ASN A 210 -9.10 -21.83 -7.21
C ASN A 210 -9.46 -20.72 -8.20
N ILE A 211 -10.50 -20.94 -9.00
CA ILE A 211 -11.01 -19.97 -9.99
C ILE A 211 -11.35 -18.63 -9.31
N LYS A 212 -11.89 -18.66 -8.09
CA LYS A 212 -12.18 -17.41 -7.34
C LYS A 212 -10.90 -16.62 -7.06
N ALA A 213 -9.77 -17.28 -6.79
CA ALA A 213 -8.50 -16.61 -6.60
C ALA A 213 -8.03 -15.92 -7.89
N ILE A 214 -8.14 -16.59 -9.04
CA ILE A 214 -7.77 -16.04 -10.34
C ILE A 214 -8.65 -14.82 -10.66
N LEU A 215 -9.97 -14.94 -10.54
CA LEU A 215 -10.89 -13.84 -10.78
C LEU A 215 -10.59 -12.63 -9.90
N ILE A 216 -10.31 -12.85 -8.60
CA ILE A 216 -9.97 -11.75 -7.69
C ILE A 216 -8.63 -11.10 -8.08
N ILE A 217 -7.62 -11.88 -8.46
CA ILE A 217 -6.32 -11.34 -8.95
C ILE A 217 -6.54 -10.50 -10.20
N LEU A 218 -7.33 -10.97 -11.18
CA LEU A 218 -7.60 -10.24 -12.41
C LEU A 218 -8.38 -8.95 -12.16
N ILE A 219 -9.45 -9.01 -11.35
CA ILE A 219 -10.27 -7.84 -11.00
C ILE A 219 -9.44 -6.81 -10.24
N THR A 220 -8.70 -7.23 -9.21
CA THR A 220 -7.88 -6.31 -8.43
C THR A 220 -6.71 -5.76 -9.24
N GLY A 221 -6.07 -6.56 -10.09
CA GLY A 221 -5.05 -6.10 -11.02
C GLY A 221 -5.59 -5.04 -11.98
N TYR A 222 -6.75 -5.27 -12.60
CA TYR A 222 -7.43 -4.30 -13.46
C TYR A 222 -7.76 -3.00 -12.73
N LEU A 223 -8.35 -3.08 -11.52
CA LEU A 223 -8.70 -1.89 -10.75
C LEU A 223 -7.45 -1.10 -10.30
N ILE A 224 -6.36 -1.77 -9.93
CA ILE A 224 -5.09 -1.09 -9.63
C ILE A 224 -4.56 -0.40 -10.88
N PHE A 225 -4.59 -1.08 -12.03
CA PHE A 225 -4.15 -0.52 -13.31
C PHE A 225 -4.94 0.74 -13.67
N SER A 226 -6.28 0.68 -13.64
CA SER A 226 -7.15 1.78 -14.06
C SER A 226 -7.06 3.02 -13.15
N ILE A 227 -6.72 2.84 -11.86
CA ILE A 227 -6.65 3.95 -10.90
C ILE A 227 -5.21 4.46 -10.74
N LYS A 228 -4.23 3.56 -10.56
CA LYS A 228 -2.81 3.86 -10.34
C LYS A 228 -1.90 2.76 -10.92
N ALA A 229 -1.77 2.72 -12.24
CA ALA A 229 -0.95 1.73 -12.95
C ALA A 229 0.49 1.60 -12.42
N TYR A 230 1.13 2.70 -12.01
CA TYR A 230 2.50 2.69 -11.48
C TYR A 230 2.69 1.82 -10.23
N VAL A 231 1.62 1.60 -9.44
CA VAL A 231 1.63 0.67 -8.30
C VAL A 231 1.77 -0.76 -8.79
N LEU A 232 1.00 -1.13 -9.81
CA LEU A 232 1.02 -2.46 -10.40
C LEU A 232 2.36 -2.73 -11.10
N VAL A 233 2.88 -1.75 -11.86
CA VAL A 233 4.18 -1.81 -12.53
C VAL A 233 5.32 -2.07 -11.53
N SER A 234 5.24 -1.49 -10.34
CA SER A 234 6.22 -1.73 -9.27
C SER A 234 6.01 -3.07 -8.56
N LEU A 235 4.76 -3.52 -8.42
CA LEU A 235 4.38 -4.71 -7.65
C LEU A 235 4.62 -6.02 -8.42
N ILE A 236 4.26 -6.07 -9.71
CA ILE A 236 4.35 -7.28 -10.54
C ILE A 236 5.76 -7.86 -10.54
N PRO A 237 6.85 -7.09 -10.80
CA PRO A 237 8.20 -7.62 -10.81
C PRO A 237 8.58 -8.27 -9.49
N ALA A 238 8.24 -7.63 -8.37
CA ALA A 238 8.50 -8.16 -7.03
C ALA A 238 7.75 -9.47 -6.78
N VAL A 239 6.46 -9.54 -7.15
CA VAL A 239 5.64 -10.75 -6.99
C VAL A 239 6.12 -11.88 -7.92
N LEU A 240 6.53 -11.57 -9.15
CA LEU A 240 7.10 -12.56 -10.07
C LEU A 240 8.39 -13.15 -9.50
N ILE A 241 9.32 -12.30 -9.03
CA ILE A 241 10.55 -12.75 -8.36
C ILE A 241 10.22 -13.65 -7.18
N TRP A 242 9.28 -13.23 -6.32
CA TRP A 242 8.85 -14.04 -5.18
C TRP A 242 8.39 -15.44 -5.60
N ARG A 243 7.47 -15.52 -6.56
CA ARG A 243 6.85 -16.78 -6.97
C ARG A 243 7.84 -17.69 -7.65
N THR A 244 8.69 -17.11 -8.47
CA THR A 244 9.77 -17.79 -9.17
C THR A 244 10.73 -18.47 -8.20
N LEU A 245 11.25 -17.70 -7.24
CA LEU A 245 12.20 -18.21 -6.25
C LEU A 245 11.54 -19.23 -5.32
N TYR A 246 10.27 -19.02 -4.97
CA TYR A 246 9.50 -20.00 -4.20
C TYR A 246 9.35 -21.35 -4.91
N LEU A 247 9.12 -21.34 -6.23
CA LEU A 247 9.06 -22.55 -7.04
C LEU A 247 10.44 -23.20 -7.20
N ARG A 248 11.48 -22.40 -7.42
CA ARG A 248 12.88 -22.83 -7.49
C ARG A 248 13.30 -23.63 -6.25
N ASP A 249 12.94 -23.14 -5.06
CA ASP A 249 13.36 -23.76 -3.80
C ASP A 249 12.72 -25.15 -3.57
N ARG A 250 11.65 -25.48 -4.32
CA ARG A 250 11.03 -26.81 -4.30
C ARG A 250 11.68 -27.81 -5.27
N ILE A 251 12.55 -27.34 -6.16
CA ILE A 251 13.24 -28.20 -7.13
C ILE A 251 14.45 -28.82 -6.44
N ASN A 252 14.46 -30.15 -6.29
CA ASN A 252 15.57 -30.87 -5.66
C ASN A 252 16.82 -30.96 -6.55
N VAL A 253 16.63 -30.92 -7.87
CA VAL A 253 17.68 -31.14 -8.86
C VAL A 253 18.49 -29.86 -9.10
N TRP A 254 19.79 -29.89 -8.84
CA TRP A 254 20.64 -28.70 -8.81
C TRP A 254 20.76 -27.97 -10.17
N TRP A 255 20.83 -28.71 -11.28
CA TRP A 255 20.94 -28.10 -12.63
C TRP A 255 19.62 -27.45 -13.05
N LEU A 256 18.48 -28.10 -12.77
CA LEU A 256 17.15 -27.55 -13.03
C LEU A 256 16.89 -26.31 -12.15
N ARG A 257 17.31 -26.37 -10.89
CA ARG A 257 17.28 -25.23 -9.96
C ARG A 257 18.10 -24.05 -10.47
N SER A 258 19.26 -24.32 -11.09
CA SER A 258 20.16 -23.30 -11.64
C SER A 258 19.65 -22.73 -12.97
N ALA A 259 19.00 -23.55 -13.81
CA ALA A 259 18.42 -23.15 -15.09
C ALA A 259 17.14 -22.29 -14.92
N VAL A 260 16.39 -22.47 -13.83
CA VAL A 260 15.18 -21.69 -13.53
C VAL A 260 15.48 -20.20 -13.32
N LEU A 261 16.65 -19.85 -12.80
CA LEU A 261 17.02 -18.46 -12.52
C LEU A 261 17.18 -17.61 -13.80
N PRO A 262 17.99 -17.99 -14.81
CA PRO A 262 18.10 -17.23 -16.05
C PRO A 262 16.83 -17.29 -16.91
N ILE A 263 16.14 -18.44 -16.97
CA ILE A 263 14.90 -18.57 -17.77
C ILE A 263 13.82 -17.65 -17.20
N ILE A 264 13.56 -17.73 -15.90
CA ILE A 264 12.46 -16.96 -15.31
C ILE A 264 12.87 -15.51 -15.01
N GLY A 265 14.16 -15.25 -14.77
CA GLY A 265 14.71 -13.90 -14.79
C GLY A 265 14.53 -13.24 -16.17
N GLY A 266 14.82 -13.98 -17.25
CA GLY A 266 14.54 -13.56 -18.62
C GLY A 266 13.04 -13.32 -18.87
N ILE A 267 12.17 -14.23 -18.44
CA ILE A 267 10.70 -14.05 -18.53
C ILE A 267 10.25 -12.83 -17.73
N SER A 268 10.81 -12.58 -16.55
CA SER A 268 10.46 -11.43 -15.72
C SER A 268 10.89 -10.12 -16.39
N ILE A 269 12.09 -10.07 -16.97
CA ILE A 269 12.57 -8.92 -17.74
C ILE A 269 11.68 -8.71 -18.97
N LEU A 270 11.40 -9.76 -19.74
CA LEU A 270 10.50 -9.70 -20.91
C LEU A 270 9.09 -9.25 -20.51
N ALA A 271 8.56 -9.76 -19.40
CA ALA A 271 7.25 -9.37 -18.88
C ALA A 271 7.23 -7.89 -18.47
N VAL A 272 8.29 -7.38 -17.86
CA VAL A 272 8.43 -5.95 -17.54
C VAL A 272 8.50 -5.12 -18.81
N THR A 273 9.39 -5.45 -19.74
CA THR A 273 9.55 -4.72 -21.01
C THR A 273 8.26 -4.73 -21.82
N TYR A 274 7.59 -5.88 -21.94
CA TYR A 274 6.33 -6.00 -22.64
C TYR A 274 5.20 -5.24 -21.92
N SER A 275 5.14 -5.29 -20.59
CA SER A 275 4.15 -4.52 -19.82
C SER A 275 4.34 -3.02 -20.04
N LEU A 276 5.58 -2.53 -20.05
CA LEU A 276 5.90 -1.12 -20.33
C LEU A 276 5.53 -0.73 -21.76
N ASN A 277 5.84 -1.58 -22.75
CA ASN A 277 5.47 -1.33 -24.15
C ASN A 277 3.95 -1.39 -24.40
N PHE A 278 3.25 -2.31 -23.74
CA PHE A 278 1.79 -2.37 -23.78
C PHE A 278 1.20 -1.10 -23.14
N LEU A 279 1.73 -0.70 -21.98
CA LEU A 279 1.34 0.53 -21.30
C LEU A 279 1.55 1.78 -22.15
N SER A 280 2.67 1.89 -22.87
CA SER A 280 2.95 3.03 -23.75
C SER A 280 1.97 3.15 -24.93
N GLN A 281 1.35 2.04 -25.36
CA GLN A 281 0.32 2.06 -26.41
C GLN A 281 -1.06 2.51 -25.90
N TYR A 282 -1.39 2.21 -24.64
CA TYR A 282 -2.69 2.58 -24.04
C TYR A 282 -2.67 3.94 -23.36
N THR A 283 -1.50 4.43 -22.96
CA THR A 283 -1.34 5.75 -22.38
C THR A 283 0.07 6.23 -22.70
N GLU A 284 0.21 7.25 -23.55
CA GLU A 284 1.50 7.85 -23.88
C GLU A 284 2.32 8.14 -22.61
N LYS A 285 1.65 8.55 -21.53
CA LYS A 285 2.19 8.82 -20.18
C LYS A 285 3.12 7.76 -19.56
N TYR A 286 3.09 6.50 -19.99
CA TYR A 286 3.81 5.39 -19.34
C TYR A 286 5.03 4.86 -20.12
N SER A 287 5.44 5.48 -21.23
CA SER A 287 6.79 5.22 -21.77
C SER A 287 7.86 5.64 -20.76
N VAL A 288 9.07 5.09 -20.83
CA VAL A 288 10.15 5.44 -19.89
C VAL A 288 10.50 6.94 -19.97
N GLU A 289 10.45 7.53 -21.16
CA GLU A 289 10.64 8.96 -21.40
C GLU A 289 9.47 9.78 -20.82
N ASN A 290 8.22 9.40 -21.12
CA ASN A 290 7.05 10.10 -20.61
C ASN A 290 6.83 9.93 -19.10
N PHE A 291 7.39 8.89 -18.47
CA PHE A 291 7.42 8.74 -17.01
C PHE A 291 8.27 9.84 -16.37
N VAL A 292 9.44 10.15 -16.95
CA VAL A 292 10.32 11.23 -16.47
C VAL A 292 9.61 12.58 -16.66
N ASP A 293 9.04 12.82 -17.84
CA ASP A 293 8.32 14.07 -18.13
C ASP A 293 7.07 14.24 -17.25
N SER A 294 6.32 13.16 -17.03
CA SER A 294 5.16 13.14 -16.13
C SER A 294 5.56 13.38 -14.68
N ALA A 295 6.65 12.74 -14.24
CA ALA A 295 7.19 12.96 -12.92
C ALA A 295 7.62 14.41 -12.77
N GLN A 296 8.36 14.99 -13.73
CA GLN A 296 8.77 16.39 -13.71
C GLN A 296 7.60 17.37 -13.74
N SER A 297 6.56 17.10 -14.54
CA SER A 297 5.33 17.90 -14.53
C SER A 297 4.71 17.88 -13.13
N MET A 298 4.56 16.69 -12.52
CA MET A 298 4.09 16.56 -11.14
C MET A 298 5.00 17.29 -10.14
N GLN A 299 6.33 17.20 -10.31
CA GLN A 299 7.30 17.88 -9.48
C GLN A 299 7.11 19.40 -9.56
N GLY A 300 6.98 19.95 -10.76
CA GLY A 300 6.76 21.38 -11.01
C GLY A 300 5.49 21.86 -10.34
N TRP A 301 4.36 21.18 -10.59
CA TRP A 301 3.08 21.51 -9.96
C TRP A 301 3.15 21.48 -8.43
N HIS A 302 3.65 20.39 -7.85
CA HIS A 302 3.72 20.22 -6.41
C HIS A 302 4.76 21.11 -5.73
N TYR A 303 5.85 21.44 -6.42
CA TYR A 303 6.87 22.38 -5.94
C TYR A 303 6.33 23.82 -5.91
N VAL A 304 5.64 24.25 -6.97
CA VAL A 304 5.01 25.57 -7.07
C VAL A 304 3.86 25.69 -6.07
N GLU A 305 2.98 24.69 -5.98
CA GLU A 305 1.91 24.64 -4.97
C GLU A 305 2.48 24.75 -3.56
N GLY A 306 3.57 24.02 -3.29
CA GLY A 306 4.26 24.01 -2.02
C GLY A 306 5.00 25.32 -1.70
N ARG A 307 5.40 26.10 -2.70
CA ARG A 307 6.09 27.39 -2.52
C ARG A 307 5.11 28.55 -2.38
N ASN A 308 4.11 28.64 -3.26
CA ASN A 308 3.19 29.78 -3.35
C ASN A 308 2.23 29.88 -2.17
N THR A 309 1.96 28.78 -1.50
CA THR A 309 1.00 28.74 -0.38
C THR A 309 1.69 28.83 0.99
N SER A 310 2.93 29.34 1.02
CA SER A 310 3.71 29.48 2.27
C SER A 310 3.23 30.64 3.15
N GLY A 311 2.48 31.61 2.59
CA GLY A 311 1.97 32.77 3.31
C GLY A 311 0.65 32.54 4.06
N ASP A 312 -0.26 31.75 3.49
CA ASP A 312 -1.65 31.63 3.98
C ASP A 312 -2.07 30.15 4.14
N ASN A 313 -1.69 29.50 5.25
CA ASN A 313 -2.15 28.15 5.66
C ASN A 313 -1.35 26.94 5.11
N GLY A 314 -0.04 26.92 5.34
CA GLY A 314 0.63 25.67 5.74
C GLY A 314 0.94 24.64 4.66
N ARG A 315 0.95 24.97 3.36
CA ARG A 315 1.42 24.01 2.32
C ARG A 315 2.91 24.16 1.96
N GLY A 316 3.69 24.88 2.79
CA GLY A 316 5.15 25.10 2.67
C GLY A 316 6.05 23.85 2.66
N SER A 317 5.55 22.66 2.30
CA SER A 317 6.18 21.35 2.54
C SER A 317 6.84 20.73 1.31
N SER A 318 7.32 21.54 0.36
CA SER A 318 8.05 21.02 -0.81
C SER A 318 9.47 20.59 -0.46
N TYR A 319 10.00 19.63 -1.21
CA TYR A 319 11.39 19.20 -1.17
C TYR A 319 11.99 19.15 -2.57
N THR A 320 13.32 19.12 -2.64
CA THR A 320 14.08 18.92 -3.86
C THR A 320 15.03 17.74 -3.71
N LEU A 321 15.35 17.09 -4.83
CA LEU A 321 16.40 16.07 -4.94
C LEU A 321 17.70 16.64 -5.53
N GLY A 322 17.77 17.95 -5.75
CA GLY A 322 18.86 18.63 -6.45
C GLY A 322 18.68 18.58 -7.97
N SER A 323 19.63 19.17 -8.69
CA SER A 323 19.71 19.08 -10.16
C SER A 323 20.21 17.69 -10.57
N TYR A 324 19.57 17.09 -11.56
CA TYR A 324 19.99 15.82 -12.13
C TYR A 324 19.87 15.83 -13.64
N GLU A 325 20.70 15.04 -14.30
CA GLU A 325 20.60 14.82 -15.75
C GLU A 325 19.43 13.89 -16.06
N GLU A 326 18.71 14.18 -17.14
CA GLU A 326 17.58 13.40 -17.65
C GLU A 326 18.04 12.14 -18.41
N THR A 327 19.09 11.50 -17.91
CA THR A 327 19.63 10.26 -18.45
C THR A 327 19.36 9.12 -17.45
N THR A 328 19.33 7.87 -17.94
CA THR A 328 19.23 6.68 -17.07
C THR A 328 20.30 6.69 -15.97
N THR A 329 21.50 7.17 -16.29
CA THR A 329 22.60 7.32 -15.33
C THR A 329 22.31 8.41 -14.29
N GLY A 330 21.71 9.53 -14.70
CA GLY A 330 21.25 10.58 -13.78
C GLY A 330 20.18 10.10 -12.82
N LEU A 331 19.18 9.36 -13.31
CA LEU A 331 18.14 8.71 -12.48
C LEU A 331 18.73 7.76 -11.44
N LEU A 332 19.73 6.95 -11.82
CA LEU A 332 20.42 6.04 -10.90
C LEU A 332 21.18 6.78 -9.79
N LYS A 333 21.76 7.95 -10.08
CA LYS A 333 22.43 8.79 -9.06
C LYS A 333 21.44 9.37 -8.06
N VAL A 334 20.23 9.75 -8.51
CA VAL A 334 19.18 10.30 -7.64
C VAL A 334 18.43 9.22 -6.86
N PHE A 335 18.51 7.96 -7.30
CA PHE A 335 17.78 6.84 -6.70
C PHE A 335 17.91 6.74 -5.17
N PRO A 336 19.12 6.78 -4.57
CA PRO A 336 19.26 6.72 -3.12
C PRO A 336 18.63 7.92 -2.41
N ALA A 337 18.74 9.11 -3.00
CA ALA A 337 18.15 10.33 -2.45
C ALA A 337 16.62 10.24 -2.42
N ALA A 338 15.99 9.79 -3.52
CA ALA A 338 14.55 9.61 -3.59
C ALA A 338 14.03 8.57 -2.58
N VAL A 339 14.71 7.43 -2.45
CA VAL A 339 14.36 6.41 -1.44
C VAL A 339 14.50 6.98 -0.02
N ASN A 340 15.57 7.74 0.24
CA ASN A 340 15.76 8.43 1.52
C ASN A 340 14.64 9.41 1.81
N VAL A 341 14.18 10.19 0.82
CA VAL A 341 13.06 11.12 1.04
C VAL A 341 11.79 10.38 1.42
N THR A 342 11.49 9.28 0.75
CA THR A 342 10.29 8.48 1.00
C THR A 342 10.22 7.95 2.43
N PHE A 343 11.30 7.34 2.93
CA PHE A 343 11.25 6.64 4.21
C PHE A 343 11.75 7.47 5.40
N PHE A 344 12.66 8.41 5.18
CA PHE A 344 13.43 9.04 6.27
C PHE A 344 13.28 10.56 6.35
N ARG A 345 12.62 11.21 5.38
CA ARG A 345 12.28 12.65 5.43
C ARG A 345 10.77 12.88 5.57
N PRO A 346 10.30 14.05 6.03
CA PRO A 346 11.09 15.23 6.45
C PRO A 346 11.89 14.96 7.72
N TYR A 347 13.08 15.53 7.82
CA TYR A 347 13.78 15.60 9.10
C TYR A 347 13.17 16.66 10.01
N PHE A 348 13.44 16.60 11.32
CA PHE A 348 12.89 17.56 12.28
C PHE A 348 13.21 19.02 11.94
N TRP A 349 14.37 19.29 11.34
CA TRP A 349 14.77 20.64 10.90
C TRP A 349 14.14 21.07 9.56
N GLU A 350 13.45 20.19 8.85
CA GLU A 350 12.72 20.51 7.61
C GLU A 350 11.24 20.81 7.87
N VAL A 351 10.77 20.64 9.11
CA VAL A 351 9.37 20.80 9.50
C VAL A 351 8.97 22.27 9.41
N LYS A 352 7.95 22.54 8.61
CA LYS A 352 7.41 23.90 8.42
C LYS A 352 5.94 24.04 8.85
N ASN A 353 5.28 22.94 9.20
CA ASN A 353 3.90 22.93 9.70
C ASN A 353 3.64 21.71 10.60
N THR A 354 2.50 21.69 11.29
CA THR A 354 2.11 20.62 12.23
C THR A 354 1.90 19.26 11.56
N ALA A 355 1.35 19.24 10.34
CA ALA A 355 1.16 18.00 9.58
C ALA A 355 2.51 17.34 9.20
N MET A 356 3.53 18.15 8.88
CA MET A 356 4.90 17.71 8.62
C MET A 356 5.58 17.19 9.88
N LEU A 357 5.26 17.74 11.06
CA LEU A 357 5.82 17.25 12.32
C LEU A 357 5.43 15.79 12.57
N ALA A 358 4.16 15.44 12.36
CA ALA A 358 3.69 14.05 12.48
C ALA A 358 4.44 13.12 11.50
N GLN A 359 4.69 13.59 10.28
CA GLN A 359 5.47 12.84 9.29
C GLN A 359 6.94 12.73 9.69
N ALA A 360 7.55 13.78 10.25
CA ALA A 360 8.94 13.77 10.69
C ALA A 360 9.16 12.78 11.84
N ILE A 361 8.22 12.69 12.79
CA ILE A 361 8.25 11.70 13.86
C ILE A 361 8.23 10.28 13.29
N GLU A 362 7.31 9.99 12.37
CA GLU A 362 7.22 8.66 11.75
C GLU A 362 8.48 8.32 10.94
N SER A 363 8.96 9.24 10.12
CA SER A 363 10.17 9.07 9.31
C SER A 363 11.44 8.90 10.18
N PHE A 364 11.52 9.62 11.30
CA PHE A 364 12.61 9.43 12.28
C PHE A 364 12.56 8.05 12.94
N LEU A 365 11.37 7.56 13.31
CA LEU A 365 11.20 6.21 13.85
C LEU A 365 11.59 5.14 12.84
N PHE A 366 11.25 5.33 11.56
CA PHE A 366 11.70 4.45 10.47
C PHE A 366 13.21 4.47 10.32
N LEU A 367 13.84 5.65 10.30
CA LEU A 367 15.29 5.78 10.21
C LEU A 367 15.99 5.07 11.38
N PHE A 368 15.58 5.39 12.61
CA PHE A 368 16.11 4.76 13.81
C PHE A 368 15.95 3.25 13.77
N PHE A 369 14.77 2.75 13.41
CA PHE A 369 14.51 1.31 13.37
C PHE A 369 15.32 0.59 12.28
N THR A 370 15.52 1.23 11.13
CA THR A 370 16.38 0.71 10.06
C THR A 370 17.83 0.64 10.50
N VAL A 371 18.39 1.74 11.02
CA VAL A 371 19.78 1.80 11.49
C VAL A 371 19.99 0.78 12.62
N ALA A 372 19.11 0.73 13.62
CA ALA A 372 19.20 -0.23 14.71
C ALA A 372 19.10 -1.68 14.24
N THR A 373 18.32 -1.96 13.19
CA THR A 373 18.22 -3.31 12.60
C THR A 373 19.50 -3.68 11.87
N ILE A 374 20.02 -2.81 11.00
CA ILE A 374 21.24 -3.05 10.24
C ILE A 374 22.44 -3.22 11.17
N LEU A 375 22.59 -2.37 12.19
CA LEU A 375 23.68 -2.48 13.17
C LEU A 375 23.59 -3.78 13.99
N LYS A 376 22.38 -4.19 14.40
CA LYS A 376 22.20 -5.40 15.21
C LYS A 376 22.42 -6.69 14.42
N VAL A 377 22.01 -6.72 13.16
CA VAL A 377 22.11 -7.89 12.27
C VAL A 377 23.49 -7.97 11.61
N GLY A 378 24.01 -6.82 11.16
CA GLY A 378 25.19 -6.66 10.32
C GLY A 378 24.82 -6.56 8.83
N ILE A 379 25.58 -5.79 8.06
CA ILE A 379 25.30 -5.51 6.63
C ILE A 379 25.28 -6.81 5.81
N PHE A 380 26.34 -7.62 5.91
CA PHE A 380 26.45 -8.87 5.16
C PHE A 380 25.36 -9.89 5.52
N ARG A 381 25.00 -9.99 6.81
CA ARG A 381 23.91 -10.86 7.25
C ARG A 381 22.55 -10.36 6.79
N THR A 382 22.36 -9.04 6.76
CA THR A 382 21.13 -8.43 6.25
C THR A 382 20.94 -8.79 4.78
N TYR A 383 21.98 -8.61 3.96
CA TYR A 383 21.97 -9.04 2.56
C TYR A 383 21.64 -10.53 2.43
N SER A 384 22.36 -11.38 3.18
CA SER A 384 22.13 -12.83 3.16
C SER A 384 20.70 -13.23 3.53
N PHE A 385 20.11 -12.63 4.57
CA PHE A 385 18.73 -12.93 4.96
C PHE A 385 17.72 -12.49 3.93
N ILE A 386 17.94 -11.34 3.27
CA ILE A 386 17.05 -10.84 2.22
C ILE A 386 17.09 -11.78 1.01
N THR A 387 18.27 -12.16 0.53
CA THR A 387 18.39 -12.98 -0.69
C THR A 387 17.98 -14.44 -0.48
N ASN A 388 18.07 -14.95 0.75
CA ASN A 388 17.72 -16.34 1.07
C ASN A 388 16.22 -16.55 1.37
N ASP A 389 15.43 -15.49 1.49
CA ASP A 389 13.99 -15.60 1.72
C ASP A 389 13.23 -14.86 0.63
N SER A 390 12.60 -15.62 -0.26
CA SER A 390 11.92 -15.08 -1.46
C SER A 390 10.80 -14.09 -1.12
N PHE A 391 10.13 -14.23 0.03
CA PHE A 391 9.09 -13.30 0.45
C PHE A 391 9.69 -12.01 1.04
N LEU A 392 10.73 -12.13 1.86
CA LEU A 392 11.45 -10.95 2.36
C LEU A 392 12.06 -10.16 1.20
N LEU A 393 12.65 -10.84 0.22
CA LEU A 393 13.18 -10.23 -0.99
C LEU A 393 12.11 -9.43 -1.73
N MET A 394 10.93 -10.01 -1.92
CA MET A 394 9.78 -9.31 -2.52
C MET A 394 9.41 -8.04 -1.76
N CYS A 395 9.28 -8.11 -0.43
CA CYS A 395 8.95 -6.96 0.39
C CYS A 395 9.98 -5.84 0.22
N VAL A 396 11.28 -6.17 0.23
CA VAL A 396 12.37 -5.20 0.09
C VAL A 396 12.41 -4.60 -1.31
N ILE A 397 12.34 -5.42 -2.36
CA ILE A 397 12.33 -4.98 -3.77
C ILE A 397 11.16 -4.03 -3.99
N PHE A 398 9.93 -4.46 -3.67
CA PHE A 398 8.76 -3.60 -3.84
C PHE A 398 8.89 -2.30 -3.06
N SER A 399 9.37 -2.35 -1.82
CA SER A 399 9.50 -1.15 -0.99
C SER A 399 10.48 -0.14 -1.57
N ILE A 400 11.65 -0.59 -2.01
CA ILE A 400 12.70 0.28 -2.52
C ILE A 400 12.30 0.85 -3.89
N PHE A 401 11.83 0.01 -4.83
CA PHE A 401 11.44 0.48 -6.17
C PHE A 401 10.21 1.39 -6.14
N PHE A 402 9.16 1.01 -5.41
CA PHE A 402 7.99 1.87 -5.28
C PHE A 402 8.34 3.15 -4.50
N GLY A 403 9.19 3.03 -3.47
CA GLY A 403 9.67 4.17 -2.70
C GLY A 403 10.47 5.16 -3.54
N PHE A 404 11.28 4.68 -4.48
CA PHE A 404 11.93 5.51 -5.49
C PHE A 404 10.88 6.23 -6.37
N ALA A 405 9.93 5.49 -6.95
CA ALA A 405 8.95 6.05 -7.88
C ALA A 405 8.13 7.20 -7.26
N VAL A 406 7.65 7.03 -6.02
CA VAL A 406 6.88 8.08 -5.33
C VAL A 406 7.76 9.20 -4.79
N GLY A 407 8.97 8.90 -4.29
CA GLY A 407 9.93 9.89 -3.81
C GLY A 407 10.49 10.77 -4.92
N PHE A 408 10.59 10.22 -6.13
CA PHE A 408 11.02 10.96 -7.31
C PHE A 408 9.91 11.86 -7.85
N SER A 409 8.65 11.42 -7.85
CA SER A 409 7.55 12.16 -8.50
C SER A 409 6.82 13.18 -7.61
N SER A 410 6.87 13.06 -6.28
CA SER A 410 5.94 13.84 -5.42
C SER A 410 6.37 15.28 -5.15
N TYR A 411 7.65 15.53 -4.83
CA TYR A 411 8.23 16.85 -4.45
C TYR A 411 7.48 17.66 -3.37
N ASN A 412 6.49 17.06 -2.72
CA ASN A 412 5.71 17.60 -1.63
C ASN A 412 5.54 16.52 -0.55
N PHE A 413 5.90 16.82 0.69
CA PHE A 413 5.84 15.87 1.80
C PHE A 413 4.40 15.41 2.11
N GLY A 414 3.41 16.30 2.01
CA GLY A 414 2.00 15.95 2.14
C GLY A 414 1.58 14.87 1.13
N ALA A 415 1.81 15.12 -0.16
CA ALA A 415 1.50 14.16 -1.22
C ALA A 415 2.31 12.85 -1.07
N LEU A 416 3.60 12.95 -0.77
CA LEU A 416 4.49 11.80 -0.57
C LEU A 416 4.03 10.91 0.57
N SER A 417 3.60 11.50 1.70
CA SER A 417 3.14 10.77 2.88
C SER A 417 1.90 9.91 2.59
N ARG A 418 1.07 10.35 1.63
CA ARG A 418 -0.09 9.62 1.11
C ARG A 418 0.34 8.53 0.14
N TYR A 419 1.22 8.84 -0.83
CA TYR A 419 1.58 7.87 -1.86
C TYR A 419 2.42 6.70 -1.33
N LYS A 420 3.30 6.94 -0.34
CA LYS A 420 4.17 5.91 0.22
C LYS A 420 3.46 4.83 1.03
N ILE A 421 2.19 5.02 1.41
CA ILE A 421 1.48 4.04 2.26
C ILE A 421 1.36 2.66 1.64
N GLN A 422 1.47 2.54 0.31
CA GLN A 422 1.40 1.26 -0.38
C GLN A 422 2.64 0.40 -0.08
N CYS A 423 3.82 1.00 0.07
CA CYS A 423 5.06 0.28 0.33
C CYS A 423 5.45 0.19 1.82
N VAL A 424 4.97 1.12 2.64
CA VAL A 424 5.34 1.20 4.07
C VAL A 424 5.08 -0.12 4.84
N PRO A 425 3.96 -0.85 4.66
CA PRO A 425 3.75 -2.13 5.34
C PRO A 425 4.84 -3.17 5.05
N PHE A 426 5.30 -3.23 3.80
CA PHE A 426 6.36 -4.16 3.37
C PHE A 426 7.71 -3.76 3.97
N PHE A 427 8.02 -2.46 3.98
CA PHE A 427 9.25 -1.93 4.54
C PHE A 427 9.37 -2.26 6.03
N VAL A 428 8.35 -1.92 6.81
CA VAL A 428 8.34 -2.15 8.26
C VAL A 428 8.35 -3.64 8.60
N ALA A 429 7.58 -4.46 7.88
CA ALA A 429 7.61 -5.91 8.06
C ALA A 429 8.99 -6.50 7.76
N SER A 430 9.69 -6.00 6.74
CA SER A 430 11.04 -6.46 6.39
C SER A 430 12.02 -6.27 7.54
N LEU A 431 11.96 -5.12 8.24
CA LEU A 431 12.80 -4.85 9.41
C LEU A 431 12.51 -5.82 10.57
N PHE A 432 11.24 -6.12 10.84
CA PHE A 432 10.88 -7.11 11.86
C PHE A 432 11.35 -8.53 11.50
N ILE A 433 11.18 -8.94 10.25
CA ILE A 433 11.60 -10.25 9.76
C ILE A 433 13.12 -10.41 9.85
N LEU A 434 13.89 -9.37 9.51
CA LEU A 434 15.36 -9.37 9.62
C LEU A 434 15.82 -9.60 11.06
N ARG A 435 15.24 -8.88 12.03
CA ARG A 435 15.57 -9.07 13.45
C ARG A 435 15.16 -10.45 13.97
N TYR A 436 14.04 -10.99 13.47
CA TYR A 436 13.60 -12.33 13.79
C TYR A 436 14.57 -13.41 13.29
N LYS A 437 14.92 -13.39 12.01
CA LYS A 437 15.89 -14.33 11.42
C LYS A 437 17.24 -14.30 12.13
N HIS A 438 17.71 -13.11 12.53
CA HIS A 438 18.92 -12.98 13.33
C HIS A 438 18.80 -13.62 14.72
N LYS A 439 17.65 -13.46 15.39
CA LYS A 439 17.40 -14.08 16.71
C LYS A 439 17.37 -15.61 16.61
N GLU A 440 16.68 -16.15 15.61
CA GLU A 440 16.59 -17.59 15.38
C GLU A 440 17.95 -18.20 15.05
N LEU A 441 18.75 -17.52 14.21
CA LEU A 441 20.12 -17.96 13.93
C LEU A 441 20.97 -18.00 15.20
N LYS A 442 20.90 -16.98 16.07
CA LYS A 442 21.63 -16.97 17.35
C LYS A 442 21.20 -18.10 18.28
N LYS A 443 19.91 -18.41 18.38
CA LYS A 443 19.43 -19.53 19.19
C LYS A 443 19.99 -20.86 18.69
N GLY A 444 19.95 -21.10 17.38
CA GLY A 444 20.49 -22.33 16.80
C GLY A 444 21.99 -22.49 17.01
N PHE A 445 22.76 -21.39 17.08
CA PHE A 445 24.17 -21.46 17.49
C PHE A 445 24.34 -21.86 18.95
N VAL A 446 23.55 -21.28 19.86
CA VAL A 446 23.60 -21.62 21.30
C VAL A 446 23.20 -23.07 21.55
N GLU A 447 22.13 -23.55 20.90
CA GLU A 447 21.68 -24.94 21.01
C GLU A 447 22.78 -25.91 20.52
N LYS A 448 23.41 -25.64 19.38
CA LYS A 448 24.54 -26.44 18.88
C LYS A 448 25.75 -26.43 19.81
N GLU A 449 26.04 -25.29 20.45
CA GLU A 449 27.14 -25.19 21.41
C GLU A 449 26.84 -26.02 22.68
N ILE A 450 25.60 -25.99 23.16
CA ILE A 450 25.14 -26.82 24.29
C ILE A 450 25.25 -28.31 23.92
N GLU A 451 24.77 -28.72 22.74
CA GLU A 451 24.90 -30.10 22.27
C GLU A 451 26.37 -30.55 22.16
N ALA A 452 27.26 -29.68 21.66
CA ALA A 452 28.69 -29.97 21.58
C ALA A 452 29.32 -30.16 22.97
N ARG A 453 28.96 -29.32 23.95
CA ARG A 453 29.42 -29.44 25.34
C ARG A 453 28.90 -30.71 26.02
N ILE A 454 27.64 -31.08 25.79
CA ILE A 454 27.07 -32.34 26.32
C ILE A 454 27.80 -33.54 25.72
N ARG A 455 28.09 -33.53 24.40
CA ARG A 455 28.87 -34.60 23.76
C ARG A 455 30.29 -34.71 24.32
N GLN A 456 30.97 -33.59 24.56
CA GLN A 456 32.29 -33.58 25.19
C GLN A 456 32.25 -34.10 26.63
N ASN A 457 31.27 -33.70 27.43
CA ASN A 457 31.12 -34.18 28.81
C ASN A 457 30.77 -35.67 28.87
N ASN A 458 29.96 -36.19 27.94
CA ASN A 458 29.66 -37.62 27.85
C ASN A 458 30.85 -38.46 27.34
N GLN A 459 31.80 -37.86 26.61
CA GLN A 459 33.07 -38.53 26.25
C GLN A 459 34.10 -38.52 27.38
N LEU A 460 33.92 -37.66 28.40
CA LEU A 460 34.81 -37.52 29.55
C LEU A 460 34.43 -38.44 30.74
N ILE A 461 33.47 -39.34 30.58
CA ILE A 461 33.20 -40.42 31.54
C ILE A 461 33.61 -41.78 30.92
N PRO A 462 34.91 -42.09 30.76
CA PRO A 462 35.36 -43.45 30.68
C PRO A 462 35.33 -44.05 32.10
N GLY A 463 34.41 -44.98 32.38
CA GLY A 463 34.62 -45.91 33.51
C GLY A 463 33.48 -46.19 34.48
N PHE A 464 32.21 -46.20 34.08
CA PHE A 464 31.18 -46.88 34.90
C PHE A 464 30.34 -47.82 34.02
N ASN A 465 30.90 -49.02 33.79
CA ASN A 465 30.09 -50.24 33.66
C ASN A 465 29.82 -50.73 35.08
N TYR A 466 28.56 -50.64 35.52
CA TYR A 466 27.98 -51.53 36.53
C TYR A 466 26.56 -51.87 36.12
#